data_AF-A0A2H3C805-F1
#
_entry.id   AF-A0A2H3C805-F1
#
_cell.length_a   1.000
_cell.length_b   1.000
_cell.length_c   1.000
_cell.angle_alpha   90.00
_cell.angle_beta   90.00
_cell.angle_gamma   90.00
#
_symmetry.space_group_name_H-M   'P 1'
#
loop_
_entity.id
_entity.type
_entity.pdbx_description
1 polymer ?
#
loop_
_entity_poly.entity_id
_entity_poly.type
_entity_poly.pdbx_seq_one_letter_code
_entity_poly.pdbx_strand_id
1 'polypeptide(L)'
;YQLLQWAWDVCKNFIVALIHLCATMGYHPTPWKMAIAFALRKPGKKDYGMPRAWRLIPLLKCLGKVLEQIQANRLAFWTETQNL
;
A
#
# COMPACT_ATOMS: atom_id res chain seq x y z
N TYR A 1 11.35 7.36 -6.18
CA TYR A 1 10.18 7.51 -7.07
C TYR A 1 10.21 8.92 -7.66
N GLN A 2 10.99 9.16 -8.72
CA GLN A 2 11.16 10.51 -9.29
C GLN A 2 9.85 11.07 -9.86
N LEU A 3 9.05 10.22 -10.54
CA LEU A 3 7.75 10.61 -11.09
C LEU A 3 6.77 11.13 -10.02
N LEU A 4 6.72 10.49 -8.85
CA LEU A 4 5.82 10.92 -7.77
C LEU A 4 6.30 12.22 -7.14
N GLN A 5 7.62 12.41 -7.01
CA GLN A 5 8.20 13.65 -6.51
C GLN A 5 7.85 14.81 -7.45
N TRP A 6 8.01 14.63 -8.76
CA TRP A 6 7.61 15.64 -9.74
C TRP A 6 6.10 15.89 -9.74
N ALA A 7 5.28 14.84 -9.68
CA ALA A 7 3.83 15.00 -9.59
C ALA A 7 3.40 15.70 -8.30
N TRP A 8 4.14 15.50 -7.21
CA TRP A 8 3.90 16.20 -5.96
C TRP A 8 4.24 17.68 -6.06
N ASP A 9 5.38 18.02 -6.65
CA ASP A 9 5.81 19.41 -6.81
C ASP A 9 4.81 20.23 -7.66
N VAL A 10 4.19 19.60 -8.66
CA VAL A 10 3.22 20.24 -9.56
C VAL A 10 1.78 20.19 -9.04
N CYS A 11 1.36 19.07 -8.44
CA CYS A 11 -0.06 18.77 -8.19
C CYS A 11 -0.36 18.39 -6.72
N LYS A 12 0.46 18.81 -5.75
CA LYS A 12 0.29 18.49 -4.31
C LYS A 12 -1.14 18.61 -3.81
N ASN A 13 -1.77 19.77 -4.03
CA ASN A 13 -3.10 20.06 -3.51
C ASN A 13 -4.15 19.08 -4.05
N PHE A 14 -4.06 18.74 -5.33
CA PHE A 14 -4.95 17.76 -5.95
C PHE A 14 -4.74 16.36 -5.38
N ILE A 15 -3.48 15.93 -5.21
CA ILE A 15 -3.16 14.62 -4.63
C ILE A 15 -3.69 14.50 -3.20
N VAL A 16 -3.50 15.53 -2.38
CA VAL A 16 -4.00 15.56 -1.00
C VAL A 16 -5.53 15.52 -0.98
N ALA A 17 -6.20 16.33 -1.81
CA ALA A 17 -7.66 16.35 -1.90
C ALA A 17 -8.22 14.98 -2.35
N LEU A 18 -7.58 14.34 -3.32
CA LEU A 18 -7.96 13.02 -3.80
C LEU A 18 -7.83 11.95 -2.70
N ILE A 19 -6.70 11.91 -1.99
CA ILE A 19 -6.49 10.96 -0.89
C ILE A 19 -7.49 11.21 0.23
N HIS A 20 -7.73 12.48 0.58
CA HIS A 20 -8.70 12.84 1.60
C HIS A 20 -10.11 12.36 1.22
N LEU A 21 -10.56 12.65 0.00
CA LEU A 21 -11.87 12.20 -0.49
C LEU A 21 -12.00 10.68 -0.49
N CYS A 22 -10.95 9.96 -0.95
CA CYS A 22 -10.94 8.50 -0.90
C CYS A 22 -11.06 7.98 0.55
N ALA A 23 -10.33 8.62 1.49
CA ALA A 23 -10.30 8.21 2.88
C ALA A 23 -11.61 8.50 3.64
N THR A 24 -12.34 9.57 3.29
CA THR A 24 -13.62 9.91 3.91
C THR A 24 -14.76 9.09 3.32
N MET A 25 -14.75 8.85 2.01
CA MET A 25 -15.76 8.06 1.31
C MET A 25 -15.57 6.54 1.51
N GLY A 26 -14.46 6.11 2.10
CA GLY A 26 -14.10 4.69 2.18
C GLY A 26 -13.87 4.05 0.81
N TYR A 27 -13.54 4.86 -0.20
CA TYR A 27 -13.37 4.39 -1.57
C TYR A 27 -11.89 4.15 -1.88
N HIS A 28 -11.56 2.93 -2.32
CA HIS A 28 -10.24 2.60 -2.83
C HIS A 28 -10.31 2.45 -4.36
N PRO A 29 -9.71 3.37 -5.13
CA PRO A 29 -9.74 3.33 -6.59
C PRO A 29 -9.22 2.01 -7.16
N THR A 30 -9.94 1.44 -8.14
CA THR A 30 -9.55 0.17 -8.79
C THR A 30 -8.10 0.15 -9.31
N PRO A 31 -7.57 1.22 -9.94
CA PRO A 31 -6.17 1.24 -10.39
C PRO A 31 -5.15 1.12 -9.26
N TRP A 32 -5.53 1.47 -8.03
CA TRP A 32 -4.66 1.41 -6.85
C TRP A 32 -4.74 0.07 -6.12
N LYS A 33 -5.69 -0.81 -6.48
CA LYS A 33 -5.80 -2.18 -5.99
C LYS A 33 -4.88 -3.15 -6.74
N MET A 34 -4.30 -2.68 -7.85
CA MET A 34 -3.37 -3.48 -8.66
C MET A 34 -1.96 -3.41 -8.07
N ALA A 35 -1.36 -4.59 -7.87
CA ALA A 35 0.00 -4.74 -7.40
C ALA A 35 0.79 -5.67 -8.32
N ILE A 36 2.09 -5.40 -8.47
CA ILE A 36 3.01 -6.34 -9.10
C ILE A 36 3.54 -7.24 -7.99
N ALA A 37 3.27 -8.54 -8.06
CA ALA A 37 3.80 -9.49 -7.09
C ALA A 37 5.23 -9.91 -7.48
N PHE A 38 6.19 -9.64 -6.61
CA PHE A 38 7.57 -10.11 -6.78
C PHE A 38 7.82 -11.32 -5.89
N ALA A 39 8.36 -12.41 -6.46
CA ALA A 39 8.66 -13.63 -5.74
C ALA A 39 10.09 -13.60 -5.17
N LEU A 40 10.21 -13.55 -3.85
CA LEU A 40 11.49 -13.62 -3.13
C LEU A 40 11.75 -15.02 -2.60
N ARG A 41 13.00 -15.47 -2.74
CA ARG A 41 13.45 -16.76 -2.19
C ARG A 41 13.45 -16.72 -0.66
N LYS A 42 12.90 -17.74 -0.02
CA LYS A 42 13.04 -17.95 1.43
C LYS A 42 14.41 -18.55 1.73
N PRO A 43 15.17 -18.01 2.69
CA PRO A 43 16.44 -18.61 3.08
C PRO A 43 16.25 -20.02 3.66
N GLY A 44 17.23 -20.90 3.47
CA GLY A 44 17.28 -22.23 4.08
C GLY A 44 16.33 -23.27 3.48
N LYS A 45 15.85 -23.08 2.24
CA LYS A 45 15.03 -24.08 1.54
C LYS A 45 15.87 -24.92 0.59
N LYS A 46 15.67 -26.24 0.64
CA LYS A 46 16.40 -27.22 -0.16
C LYS A 46 15.95 -27.19 -1.64
N ASP A 47 14.64 -27.16 -1.87
CA ASP A 47 14.07 -27.20 -3.22
C ASP A 47 13.28 -25.92 -3.55
N TYR A 48 13.80 -25.12 -4.49
CA TYR A 48 13.12 -23.89 -4.98
C TYR A 48 12.13 -24.14 -6.14
N GLY A 49 11.97 -25.39 -6.57
CA GLY A 49 10.89 -25.79 -7.47
C GLY A 49 9.52 -25.81 -6.77
N MET A 50 9.50 -25.84 -5.43
CA MET A 50 8.25 -25.82 -4.66
C MET A 50 7.79 -24.38 -4.37
N PRO A 51 6.50 -24.05 -4.57
CA PRO A 51 5.94 -22.73 -4.24
C PRO A 51 6.18 -22.29 -2.79
N ARG A 52 6.26 -23.26 -1.85
CA ARG A 52 6.53 -22.99 -0.43
C ARG A 52 7.90 -22.35 -0.17
N ALA A 53 8.85 -22.46 -1.11
CA ALA A 53 10.18 -21.86 -1.00
C ALA A 53 10.21 -20.37 -1.35
N TRP A 54 9.09 -19.78 -1.78
CA TRP A 54 8.98 -18.39 -2.19
C TRP A 54 8.09 -17.57 -1.23
N ARG A 55 8.32 -16.27 -1.15
CA ARG A 55 7.47 -15.24 -0.53
C ARG A 55 7.07 -14.25 -1.61
N LEU A 56 5.77 -14.08 -1.83
CA LEU A 56 5.28 -13.04 -2.72
C LEU A 56 5.22 -11.72 -1.94
N ILE A 57 5.83 -10.67 -2.49
CA ILE A 57 5.71 -9.31 -1.98
C ILE A 57 4.96 -8.47 -3.03
N PRO A 58 3.74 -8.00 -2.71
CA PRO A 58 3.01 -7.12 -3.60
C PRO A 58 3.59 -5.71 -3.57
N LEU A 59 4.05 -5.24 -4.72
CA LEU A 59 4.47 -3.86 -4.95
C LEU A 59 3.24 -3.06 -5.40
N LEU A 60 2.51 -2.52 -4.43
CA LEU A 60 1.40 -1.60 -4.69
C LEU A 60 1.88 -0.25 -5.23
N LYS A 61 1.01 0.40 -6.00
CA LYS A 61 1.17 1.79 -6.43
C LYS A 61 1.27 2.72 -5.22
N CYS A 62 2.11 3.75 -5.32
CA CYS A 62 2.44 4.64 -4.20
C CYS A 62 1.23 5.30 -3.53
N LEU A 63 0.27 5.81 -4.30
CA LEU A 63 -0.90 6.50 -3.73
C LEU A 63 -1.82 5.54 -2.97
N GLY A 64 -1.98 4.30 -3.45
CA GLY A 64 -2.72 3.25 -2.74
C GLY A 64 -2.10 2.94 -1.38
N LYS A 65 -0.76 2.84 -1.31
CA LYS A 65 -0.05 2.64 -0.05
C LYS A 65 -0.24 3.78 0.95
N VAL A 66 -0.27 5.02 0.48
CA VAL A 66 -0.54 6.18 1.35
C VAL A 66 -1.93 6.07 1.97
N LEU A 67 -2.94 5.75 1.15
CA LEU A 67 -4.31 5.56 1.63
C LEU A 67 -4.41 4.40 2.65
N GLU A 68 -3.79 3.26 2.36
CA GLU A 68 -3.73 2.10 3.26
C GLU A 68 -3.08 2.46 4.60
N GLN A 69 -1.97 3.19 4.57
CA GLN A 69 -1.28 3.61 5.79
C GLN A 69 -2.17 4.52 6.66
N ILE A 70 -2.89 5.46 6.05
CA ILE A 70 -3.79 6.36 6.77
C ILE A 70 -4.88 5.55 7.49
N GLN A 71 -5.50 4.60 6.80
CA GLN A 71 -6.56 3.78 7.39
C GLN A 71 -6.01 2.82 8.45
N ALA A 72 -4.84 2.21 8.21
CA ALA A 72 -4.18 1.36 9.19
C ALA A 72 -3.87 2.12 10.50
N ASN A 73 -3.36 3.34 10.39
CA ASN A 73 -3.08 4.19 11.55
C ASN A 73 -4.37 4.56 12.32
N ARG A 74 -5.45 4.88 11.60
CA ARG A 74 -6.75 5.14 12.21
C ARG A 74 -7.24 3.91 12.97
N LEU A 75 -7.22 2.74 12.33
CA LEU A 75 -7.63 1.48 12.96
C LEU A 75 -6.80 1.16 14.20
N ALA A 76 -5.47 1.32 14.12
CA ALA A 76 -4.58 1.11 15.27
C ALA A 76 -4.93 2.05 16.45
N PHE A 77 -5.19 3.33 16.16
CA PHE A 77 -5.64 4.28 17.17
C PHE A 77 -6.97 3.86 17.81
N TRP A 78 -7.93 3.39 17.02
CA TRP A 78 -9.21 2.89 17.54
C TRP A 78 -9.04 1.65 18.43
N THR A 79 -8.17 0.71 18.05
CA THR A 79 -7.88 -0.48 18.88
C THR A 79 -7.24 -0.10 20.21
N GLU A 80 -6.28 0.83 20.20
CA GLU A 80 -5.58 1.27 21.41
C GLU A 80 -6.51 2.05 22.36
N THR A 81 -7.40 2.88 21.82
CA THR A 81 -8.31 3.70 22.64
C THR A 81 -9.54 2.95 23.15
N GLN A 82 -10.01 1.94 22.43
CA GLN A 82 -11.20 1.15 22.79
C GLN A 82 -10.87 -0.19 23.47
N ASN A 83 -9.59 -0.51 23.69
CA ASN A 83 -9.13 -1.71 24.41
C ASN A 83 -9.75 -3.02 23.86
N LEU A 84 -9.86 -3.12 22.53
CA LEU A 84 -10.18 -4.35 21.80
C LEU A 84 -8.90 -5.10 21.44
#